data_AF-A0A8T7MGU5-F1
#
_entry.id   AF-A0A8T7MGU5-F1
#
_cell.length_a   1.000
_cell.length_b   1.000
_cell.length_c   1.000
_cell.angle_alpha   90.00
_cell.angle_beta   90.00
_cell.angle_gamma   90.00
#
_symmetry.space_group_name_H-M   'P 1'
#
loop_
_entity.id
_entity.type
_entity.pdbx_description
1 polymer ?
#
loop_
_entity_poly.entity_id
_entity_poly.type
_entity_poly.pdbx_seq_one_letter_code
_entity_poly.pdbx_strand_id
1 'polypeptide(L)'
;MLNAITLLASMLESAATKTQVIASTQSVPLVNQFSPESIIVVDREDGQSVFKLLKLEKIEHWLEEYGLGELWEKNIIGGRPQR
;
A
#
# COMPACT_ATOMS: atom_id res chain seq x y z
N MET A 1 -8.48 -19.78 -9.95
CA MET A 1 -9.35 -19.54 -8.77
C MET A 1 -8.94 -18.18 -8.23
N LEU A 2 -9.86 -17.20 -8.14
CA LEU A 2 -9.55 -15.89 -7.54
C LEU A 2 -9.06 -16.12 -6.10
N ASN A 3 -7.92 -15.54 -5.74
CA ASN A 3 -7.45 -15.53 -4.36
C ASN A 3 -8.44 -14.71 -3.51
N ALA A 4 -8.71 -15.14 -2.27
CA ALA A 4 -9.53 -14.42 -1.32
C ALA A 4 -9.10 -12.94 -1.14
N ILE A 5 -7.80 -12.66 -1.24
CA ILE A 5 -7.25 -11.30 -1.18
C ILE A 5 -7.69 -10.45 -2.37
N THR A 6 -7.66 -11.00 -3.59
CA THR A 6 -8.10 -10.28 -4.79
C THR A 6 -9.61 -10.01 -4.75
N LEU A 7 -10.40 -10.94 -4.19
CA LEU A 7 -11.83 -10.72 -3.95
C LEU A 7 -12.06 -9.62 -2.91
N LEU A 8 -11.29 -9.60 -1.81
CA LEU A 8 -11.37 -8.54 -0.81
C LEU A 8 -11.05 -7.16 -1.42
N ALA A 9 -9.99 -7.07 -2.22
CA ALA A 9 -9.60 -5.81 -2.86
C ALA A 9 -10.72 -5.28 -3.77
N SER A 10 -11.30 -6.12 -4.62
CA SER A 10 -12.40 -5.70 -5.51
C SER A 10 -13.67 -5.29 -4.74
N MET A 11 -13.94 -5.93 -3.59
CA MET A 11 -15.03 -5.52 -2.69
C MET A 11 -14.77 -4.14 -2.08
N LEU A 12 -13.52 -3.84 -1.67
CA LEU A 12 -13.14 -2.53 -1.15
C LEU A 12 -13.27 -1.43 -2.20
N GLU A 13 -12.78 -1.67 -3.43
CA GLU A 13 -12.94 -0.73 -4.55
C GLU A 13 -14.41 -0.50 -4.91
N SER A 14 -15.22 -1.57 -4.94
CA SER A 14 -16.65 -1.47 -5.19
C SER A 14 -17.35 -0.61 -4.13
N ALA A 15 -17.03 -0.81 -2.85
CA ALA A 15 -17.55 0.01 -1.76
C ALA A 15 -17.09 1.49 -1.87
N ALA A 16 -15.83 1.71 -2.30
CA ALA A 16 -15.25 3.04 -2.47
C ALA A 16 -16.01 3.91 -3.50
N THR A 17 -16.75 3.30 -4.44
CA THR A 17 -17.60 4.02 -5.39
C THR A 17 -18.81 4.71 -4.73
N LYS A 18 -19.17 4.32 -3.51
CA LYS A 18 -20.37 4.80 -2.80
C LYS A 18 -20.04 5.56 -1.52
N THR A 19 -18.89 5.29 -0.90
CA THR A 19 -18.46 5.92 0.35
C THR A 19 -16.94 5.94 0.43
N GLN A 20 -16.38 6.83 1.25
CA GLN A 20 -14.96 6.76 1.57
C GLN A 20 -14.65 5.48 2.35
N VAL A 21 -13.60 4.78 1.93
CA VAL A 21 -13.07 3.58 2.60
C VAL A 21 -11.63 3.86 3.00
N ILE A 22 -11.31 3.67 4.28
CA ILE A 22 -9.95 3.76 4.82
C ILE A 22 -9.65 2.41 5.48
N ALA A 23 -8.58 1.76 5.04
CA ALA A 23 -8.15 0.47 5.58
C ALA A 23 -6.66 0.52 5.94
N SER A 24 -6.33 0.02 7.11
CA SER A 24 -4.94 -0.25 7.52
C SER A 24 -4.63 -1.73 7.31
N THR A 25 -3.48 -2.05 6.74
CA THR A 25 -3.10 -3.44 6.46
C THR A 25 -1.61 -3.68 6.74
N GLN A 26 -1.29 -4.90 7.17
CA GLN A 26 0.08 -5.44 7.15
C GLN A 26 0.23 -6.59 6.13
N SER A 27 -0.74 -6.77 5.24
CA SER A 27 -0.76 -7.84 4.24
C SER A 27 -0.11 -7.38 2.95
N VAL A 28 1.10 -7.88 2.67
CA VAL A 28 1.82 -7.65 1.40
C VAL A 28 0.96 -8.04 0.19
N PRO A 29 0.27 -9.21 0.18
CA PRO A 29 -0.62 -9.56 -0.93
C PRO A 29 -1.73 -8.54 -1.18
N LEU A 30 -2.28 -7.92 -0.12
CA LEU A 30 -3.34 -6.93 -0.26
C LEU A 30 -2.79 -5.60 -0.78
N VAL A 31 -1.62 -5.16 -0.31
CA VAL A 31 -0.92 -3.98 -0.84
C VAL A 31 -0.69 -4.10 -2.35
N ASN A 32 -0.33 -5.29 -2.83
CA ASN A 32 -0.16 -5.58 -4.26
C ASN A 32 -1.44 -5.44 -5.11
N GLN A 33 -2.62 -5.28 -4.51
CA GLN A 33 -3.87 -5.12 -5.26
C GLN A 33 -4.25 -3.66 -5.52
N PHE A 34 -3.47 -2.68 -5.04
CA PHE A 34 -3.77 -1.26 -5.17
C PHE A 34 -2.70 -0.49 -5.94
N SER A 35 -3.06 0.69 -6.43
CA SER A 35 -2.11 1.61 -7.06
C SER A 35 -1.36 2.46 -6.01
N PRO A 36 -0.19 3.03 -6.34
CA PRO A 36 0.56 3.87 -5.41
C PRO A 36 -0.25 5.03 -4.84
N GLU A 37 -1.09 5.67 -5.66
CA GLU A 37 -1.89 6.83 -5.28
C GLU A 37 -2.99 6.48 -4.26
N SER A 38 -3.27 5.18 -4.08
CA SER A 38 -4.21 4.66 -3.08
C SER A 38 -3.52 4.30 -1.75
N ILE A 39 -2.19 4.47 -1.65
CA ILE A 39 -1.41 4.04 -0.48
C ILE A 39 -0.90 5.25 0.30
N ILE A 40 -1.24 5.27 1.58
CA ILE A 40 -0.62 6.15 2.58
C ILE A 40 0.33 5.31 3.41
N VAL A 41 1.62 5.64 3.35
CA VAL A 41 2.65 5.07 4.20
C VAL A 41 2.65 5.83 5.52
N VAL A 42 2.71 5.08 6.63
CA VAL A 42 2.77 5.64 7.98
C VAL A 42 4.06 5.21 8.64
N ASP A 43 4.94 6.17 8.88
CA ASP A 43 6.20 5.98 9.61
C ASP A 43 6.13 6.61 11.01
N ARG A 44 7.05 6.23 11.88
CA ARG A 44 7.28 6.91 13.16
C ARG A 44 8.58 7.69 13.08
N GLU A 45 8.50 9.00 13.14
CA GLU A 45 9.65 9.92 13.11
C GLU A 45 9.57 10.82 14.34
N ASP A 46 10.65 10.99 15.10
CA ASP A 46 10.71 11.85 16.30
C ASP A 46 9.55 11.65 17.31
N GLY A 47 9.11 10.39 17.45
CA GLY A 47 8.03 10.01 18.38
C GLY A 47 6.59 10.24 17.87
N GLN A 48 6.41 10.75 16.65
CA GLN A 48 5.11 11.03 16.03
C GLN A 48 4.87 10.19 14.77
N SER A 49 3.60 9.97 14.43
CA SER A 49 3.22 9.33 13.17
C SER A 49 3.27 10.32 12.02
N VAL A 50 4.02 9.97 10.97
CA VAL A 50 4.12 10.76 9.74
C VAL A 50 3.43 10.00 8.62
N PHE A 51 2.40 10.61 8.03
CA PHE A 51 1.60 10.05 6.95
C PHE A 51 2.08 10.63 5.63
N LYS A 52 2.46 9.76 4.69
CA LYS A 52 2.96 10.15 3.36
C LYS A 52 2.16 9.42 2.30
N LEU A 53 1.49 10.18 1.45
CA LEU A 53 0.90 9.62 0.22
C LEU A 53 2.05 9.14 -0.68
N LEU A 54 1.96 7.90 -1.15
CA LEU A 54 2.96 7.35 -2.03
C LEU A 54 2.87 8.04 -3.40
N LYS A 55 4.02 8.49 -3.91
CA LYS A 55 4.12 9.24 -5.14
C LYS A 55 4.72 8.36 -6.23
N LEU A 56 3.98 8.15 -7.31
CA LEU A 56 4.39 7.28 -8.42
C LEU A 56 5.77 7.67 -8.96
N GLU A 57 6.06 8.96 -9.08
CA GLU A 57 7.31 9.46 -9.65
C GLU A 57 8.56 9.05 -8.85
N LYS A 58 8.39 8.70 -7.57
CA LYS A 58 9.49 8.23 -6.71
C LYS A 58 9.79 6.74 -6.86
N ILE A 59 8.85 5.98 -7.40
CA ILE A 59 8.92 4.51 -7.46
C ILE A 59 8.71 3.94 -8.86
N GLU A 60 8.47 4.78 -9.86
CA GLU A 60 8.14 4.38 -11.24
C GLU A 60 9.16 3.38 -11.81
N HIS A 61 10.45 3.70 -11.74
CA HIS A 61 11.51 2.80 -12.22
C HIS A 61 11.53 1.46 -11.46
N TRP A 62 11.15 1.43 -10.18
CA TRP A 62 11.09 0.20 -9.42
C TRP A 62 9.88 -0.66 -9.79
N LEU A 63 8.78 -0.04 -10.22
CA LEU A 63 7.57 -0.75 -10.63
C LEU A 63 7.71 -1.45 -12.00
N GLU A 64 8.78 -1.18 -12.74
CA GLU A 64 9.13 -1.90 -13.98
C GLU A 64 9.52 -3.36 -13.69
N GLU A 65 10.10 -3.63 -12.51
CA GLU A 65 10.65 -4.93 -12.13
C GLU A 65 9.98 -5.57 -10.91
N TYR A 66 9.32 -4.78 -10.05
CA TYR A 66 8.83 -5.23 -8.75
C TYR A 66 7.38 -4.78 -8.48
N GLY A 67 6.63 -5.62 -7.77
CA GLY A 67 5.33 -5.23 -7.21
C GLY A 67 5.47 -4.29 -6.00
N LEU A 68 4.43 -3.52 -5.68
CA LEU A 68 4.43 -2.62 -4.51
C LEU A 68 4.73 -3.31 -3.18
N GLY A 69 4.23 -4.52 -3.02
CA GLY A 69 4.50 -5.38 -1.90
C GLY A 69 6.00 -5.68 -1.77
N GLU A 70 6.70 -5.93 -2.87
CA GLU A 70 8.16 -6.15 -2.85
C GLU A 70 8.94 -4.86 -2.57
N LEU A 71 8.42 -3.69 -2.96
CA LEU A 71 9.01 -2.42 -2.56
C LEU A 71 8.88 -2.19 -1.06
N TRP A 72 7.74 -2.60 -0.49
CA TRP A 72 7.53 -2.61 0.96
C TRP A 72 8.45 -3.62 1.66
N GLU A 73 8.37 -4.90 1.30
CA GLU A 73 9.49 -5.85 1.05
C GLU A 73 10.92 -5.40 1.34
N LYS A 74 11.38 -4.45 0.53
CA LYS A 74 12.76 -3.97 0.48
C LYS A 74 12.96 -2.67 1.27
N ASN A 75 11.92 -2.22 1.99
CA ASN A 75 11.90 -0.94 2.71
C ASN A 75 12.15 0.29 1.82
N ILE A 76 11.82 0.20 0.52
CA ILE A 76 11.96 1.30 -0.44
C ILE A 76 10.90 2.37 -0.18
N ILE A 77 9.71 1.96 0.26
CA ILE A 77 8.57 2.86 0.48
C ILE A 77 8.29 3.20 1.96
N GLY A 78 9.04 2.66 2.92
CA GLY A 78 8.81 2.86 4.36
C GLY A 78 7.65 2.03 4.93
N GLY A 79 7.05 2.46 6.04
CA GLY A 79 5.86 1.83 6.64
C GLY A 79 6.13 0.49 7.30
N ARG A 80 7.38 0.24 7.70
CA ARG A 80 7.80 -0.97 8.39
C ARG A 80 8.05 -0.71 9.87
N PRO A 81 7.75 -1.68 10.76
CA PRO A 81 8.22 -1.62 12.13
C PRO A 81 9.75 -1.53 12.13
N GLN A 82 10.29 -0.42 12.64
CA GLN A 82 11.71 -0.30 12.94
C GLN A 82 11.95 -0.92 14.32
N ARG A 83 13.05 -1.67 14.45
CA ARG A 83 13.48 -2.25 15.73
C ARG A 83 14.10 -1.19 16.64
#